data_AF-A0AAV4QBX2-F1
#
_entry.id   AF-A0AAV4QBX2-F1
#
_cell.length_a   1.000
_cell.length_b   1.000
_cell.length_c   1.000
_cell.angle_alpha   90.00
_cell.angle_beta   90.00
_cell.angle_gamma   90.00
#
_symmetry.space_group_name_H-M   'P 1'
#
loop_
_entity.id
_entity.type
_entity.pdbx_description
1 polymer ?
#
loop_
_entity_poly.entity_id
_entity_poly.type
_entity_poly.pdbx_seq_one_letter_code
_entity_poly.pdbx_strand_id
1 'polypeptide(L)'
;MLHEKSFSDSVTFLNIWRIVGRSSVKVGISVVKHLVEMCSCYTTPANVTNYVLSMAQTAHFDFWGTWFGKIENSLFYCPITLAILRGNLDQMILFLRYGFQQIKDRIATYNLCFMNSEQAIYSWLRKPLEERKTERKAIIAETILTMVHICTVQNTARRESAAKCLRLLWSAVPTPYVTQREVEEEIQQLFQNQPTEGLLCSFPYRDESRFLRMAYLYGSILPEAPASGVQIRSLQHLSRCAIRSALSKAWNLPQGIDHLPLPYSLKESIQLKTDIG
;
A
#
# COMPACT_ATOMS: atom_id res chain seq x y z
N MET A 1 37.51 -2.66 -0.83
CA MET A 1 37.65 -4.13 -0.83
C MET A 1 36.54 -4.88 -0.05
N LEU A 2 36.06 -4.41 1.11
CA LEU A 2 34.79 -4.93 1.69
C LEU A 2 33.56 -4.53 0.82
N HIS A 3 33.64 -3.38 0.13
CA HIS A 3 32.54 -2.78 -0.63
C HIS A 3 32.09 -3.48 -1.93
N GLU A 4 32.75 -4.55 -2.37
CA GLU A 4 32.30 -5.28 -3.58
C GLU A 4 31.84 -6.71 -3.27
N LYS A 5 32.21 -7.25 -2.10
CA LYS A 5 31.87 -8.62 -1.69
C LYS A 5 30.95 -8.70 -0.47
N SER A 6 30.83 -7.64 0.34
CA SER A 6 30.05 -7.67 1.59
C SER A 6 28.56 -7.36 1.42
N PHE A 7 28.12 -6.91 0.24
CA PHE A 7 26.73 -6.47 0.01
C PHE A 7 25.82 -7.56 -0.56
N SER A 8 26.39 -8.69 -0.98
CA SER A 8 25.68 -9.92 -1.33
C SER A 8 25.66 -10.94 -0.18
N ASP A 9 26.50 -10.74 0.85
CA ASP A 9 26.58 -11.66 1.98
C ASP A 9 25.74 -11.17 3.17
N SER A 10 24.52 -11.70 3.25
CA SER A 10 23.61 -11.51 4.38
C SER A 10 24.24 -11.83 5.74
N VAL A 11 25.25 -12.71 5.78
CA VAL A 11 25.94 -13.11 7.02
C VAL A 11 26.86 -11.99 7.51
N THR A 12 27.65 -11.38 6.63
CA THR A 12 28.49 -10.22 6.97
C THR A 12 27.64 -9.05 7.44
N PHE A 13 26.53 -8.74 6.76
CA PHE A 13 25.60 -7.70 7.21
C PHE A 13 25.04 -8.01 8.60
N LEU A 14 24.60 -9.25 8.85
CA LEU A 14 24.10 -9.67 10.16
C LEU A 14 25.14 -9.55 11.27
N ASN A 15 26.39 -9.87 10.99
CA ASN A 15 27.47 -9.77 11.98
C ASN A 15 27.71 -8.30 12.35
N ILE A 16 27.77 -7.42 11.35
CA ILE A 16 27.87 -5.97 11.58
C ILE A 16 26.63 -5.46 12.31
N TRP A 17 25.43 -5.87 11.89
CA TRP A 17 24.17 -5.48 12.52
C TRP A 17 24.07 -5.95 13.96
N ARG A 18 24.54 -7.15 14.31
CA ARG A 18 24.56 -7.64 15.69
C ARG A 18 25.54 -6.86 16.58
N ILE A 19 26.64 -6.38 16.01
CA ILE A 19 27.63 -5.56 16.72
C ILE A 19 27.06 -4.14 16.94
N VAL A 20 26.51 -3.54 15.88
CA VAL A 20 26.11 -2.13 15.84
C VAL A 20 24.68 -1.89 16.35
N GLY A 21 23.76 -2.80 16.05
CA GLY A 21 22.35 -2.74 16.46
C GLY A 21 22.13 -2.92 17.96
N ARG A 22 23.13 -3.45 18.69
CA ARG A 22 23.14 -3.49 20.16
C ARG A 22 23.42 -2.12 20.79
N SER A 23 24.03 -1.19 20.05
CA SER A 23 24.52 0.09 20.58
C SER A 23 23.40 1.13 20.72
N SER A 24 22.56 1.31 19.69
CA SER A 24 21.26 2.00 19.77
C SER A 24 20.48 1.89 18.45
N VAL A 25 19.16 2.04 18.53
CA VAL A 25 18.26 2.14 17.36
C VAL A 25 18.68 3.26 16.41
N LYS A 26 19.14 4.41 16.93
CA LYS A 26 19.60 5.55 16.12
C LYS A 26 20.82 5.21 15.27
N VAL A 27 21.78 4.45 15.81
CA VAL A 27 22.97 4.04 15.06
C VAL A 27 22.59 3.05 13.95
N GLY A 28 21.68 2.12 14.21
CA GLY A 28 21.15 1.21 13.19
C GLY A 28 20.50 1.95 12.01
N ILE A 29 19.69 2.98 12.29
CA ILE A 29 19.11 3.87 11.27
C ILE A 29 20.19 4.56 10.45
N SER A 30 21.19 5.18 11.10
CA SER A 30 22.25 5.91 10.40
C SER A 30 23.07 5.01 9.48
N VAL A 31 23.37 3.78 9.91
CA VAL A 31 24.05 2.79 9.07
C VAL A 31 23.21 2.44 7.85
N VAL A 32 21.92 2.17 8.01
CA VAL A 32 21.06 1.84 6.87
C VAL A 32 20.87 3.04 5.94
N LYS A 33 20.71 4.25 6.49
CA LYS A 33 20.65 5.47 5.68
C LYS A 33 21.90 5.64 4.81
N HIS A 34 23.08 5.47 5.41
CA HIS A 34 24.33 5.54 4.67
C HIS A 34 24.44 4.44 3.60
N LEU A 35 24.04 3.20 3.93
CA LEU A 35 23.99 2.10 2.96
C LEU A 35 23.05 2.40 1.79
N VAL A 36 21.88 2.99 2.06
CA VAL A 36 20.89 3.38 1.04
C VAL A 36 21.43 4.47 0.12
N GLU A 37 22.01 5.53 0.70
CA GLU A 37 22.63 6.63 -0.05
C GLU A 37 23.74 6.11 -0.95
N MET A 38 24.62 5.26 -0.43
CA MET A 38 25.69 4.64 -1.20
C MET A 38 25.16 3.74 -2.33
N CYS A 39 24.14 2.91 -2.08
CA CYS A 39 23.56 2.04 -3.11
C CYS A 39 22.84 2.84 -4.21
N SER A 40 22.21 3.96 -3.86
CA SER A 40 21.46 4.79 -4.81
C SER A 40 22.30 5.37 -5.95
N CYS A 41 23.61 5.47 -5.77
CA CYS A 41 24.54 5.91 -6.81
C CYS A 41 24.80 4.86 -7.91
N TYR A 42 24.49 3.59 -7.67
CA TYR A 42 24.90 2.48 -8.55
C TYR A 42 23.74 1.60 -9.02
N THR A 43 22.50 1.86 -8.57
CA THR A 43 21.38 0.97 -8.85
C THR A 43 20.05 1.70 -8.88
N THR A 44 19.02 1.05 -9.43
CA THR A 44 17.69 1.64 -9.55
C THR A 44 17.02 1.75 -8.17
N PRO A 45 16.08 2.69 -7.97
CA PRO A 45 15.33 2.80 -6.72
C PRO A 45 14.62 1.49 -6.30
N ALA A 46 14.17 0.68 -7.25
CA ALA A 46 13.55 -0.62 -7.00
C ALA A 46 14.55 -1.62 -6.40
N ASN A 47 15.77 -1.67 -6.92
CA ASN A 47 16.84 -2.52 -6.41
C ASN A 47 17.29 -2.08 -5.01
N VAL A 48 17.41 -0.76 -4.77
CA VAL A 48 17.69 -0.22 -3.43
C VAL A 48 16.59 -0.63 -2.46
N THR A 49 15.33 -0.51 -2.86
CA THR A 49 14.18 -0.89 -2.01
C THR A 49 14.23 -2.39 -1.69
N ASN A 50 14.43 -3.25 -2.69
CA ASN A 50 14.52 -4.70 -2.49
C ASN A 50 15.68 -5.07 -1.55
N TYR A 51 16.82 -4.41 -1.70
CA TYR A 51 17.98 -4.59 -0.82
C TYR A 51 17.65 -4.23 0.62
N VAL A 52 17.07 -3.06 0.87
CA VAL A 52 16.65 -2.62 2.22
C VAL A 52 15.68 -3.60 2.85
N LEU A 53 14.69 -4.09 2.09
CA LEU A 53 13.71 -5.05 2.58
C LEU A 53 14.35 -6.41 2.92
N SER A 54 15.26 -6.88 2.08
CA SER A 54 16.02 -8.11 2.36
C SER A 54 16.86 -7.98 3.63
N MET A 55 17.52 -6.83 3.83
CA MET A 55 18.27 -6.56 5.07
C MET A 55 17.34 -6.50 6.29
N ALA A 56 16.19 -5.83 6.18
CA ALA A 56 15.16 -5.75 7.23
C ALA A 56 14.77 -7.13 7.74
N GLN A 57 14.44 -7.98 6.77
CA GLN A 57 13.99 -9.32 7.04
C GLN A 57 15.09 -10.16 7.67
N THR A 58 16.29 -10.13 7.10
CA THR A 58 17.45 -10.86 7.61
C THR A 58 17.76 -10.46 9.06
N ALA A 59 17.72 -9.15 9.34
CA ALA A 59 17.97 -8.60 10.67
C ALA A 59 16.82 -8.79 11.67
N HIS A 60 15.67 -9.34 11.26
CA HIS A 60 14.41 -9.34 12.02
C HIS A 60 14.09 -7.95 12.58
N PHE A 61 14.34 -6.92 11.77
CA PHE A 61 14.27 -5.54 12.19
C PHE A 61 13.27 -4.77 11.35
N ASP A 62 12.32 -4.14 12.04
CA ASP A 62 11.36 -3.25 11.40
C ASP A 62 12.00 -1.91 11.06
N PHE A 63 12.83 -1.92 10.00
CA PHE A 63 13.40 -0.70 9.45
C PHE A 63 12.30 0.28 9.11
N TRP A 64 11.16 -0.18 8.60
CA TRP A 64 10.04 0.70 8.34
C TRP A 64 9.50 1.27 9.66
N GLY A 65 8.86 0.51 10.54
CA GLY A 65 8.31 1.06 11.79
C GLY A 65 9.31 1.89 12.61
N THR A 66 10.60 1.58 12.54
CA THR A 66 11.67 2.39 13.13
C THR A 66 11.95 3.70 12.39
N TRP A 67 12.10 3.66 11.06
CA TRP A 67 12.33 4.84 10.23
C TRP A 67 11.12 5.79 10.26
N PHE A 68 9.92 5.24 10.37
CA PHE A 68 8.65 5.97 10.42
C PHE A 68 8.24 6.42 11.83
N GLY A 69 8.63 5.67 12.87
CA GLY A 69 8.17 5.92 14.25
C GLY A 69 9.11 6.79 15.10
N LYS A 70 10.35 7.06 14.68
CA LYS A 70 11.35 7.77 15.51
C LYS A 70 12.21 8.82 14.81
N ILE A 71 12.15 8.93 13.48
CA ILE A 71 12.80 10.03 12.77
C ILE A 71 11.75 11.12 12.57
N GLU A 72 11.69 12.06 13.52
CA GLU A 72 10.93 13.29 13.36
C GLU A 72 11.22 13.87 11.96
N ASN A 73 10.15 14.00 11.15
CA ASN A 73 10.09 14.79 9.92
C ASN A 73 10.60 14.22 8.59
N SER A 74 11.06 12.96 8.46
CA SER A 74 11.66 12.57 7.15
C SER A 74 10.76 11.80 6.19
N LEU A 75 9.89 10.88 6.62
CA LEU A 75 8.97 10.18 5.70
C LEU A 75 7.72 9.77 6.49
N PHE A 76 6.56 10.38 6.25
CA PHE A 76 5.26 9.96 6.82
C PHE A 76 4.41 9.29 5.73
N TYR A 77 4.94 8.26 5.08
CA TYR A 77 4.32 7.69 3.89
C TYR A 77 3.99 6.21 4.08
N CYS A 78 2.78 5.81 3.72
CA CYS A 78 2.42 4.41 3.58
C CYS A 78 2.90 3.93 2.20
N PRO A 79 3.85 2.98 2.12
CA PRO A 79 4.43 2.54 0.84
C PRO A 79 3.40 2.00 -0.14
N ILE A 80 2.45 1.23 0.39
CA ILE A 80 1.37 0.61 -0.36
C ILE A 80 0.49 1.69 -0.99
N THR A 81 0.04 2.68 -0.20
CA THR A 81 -0.73 3.81 -0.70
C THR A 81 0.04 4.60 -1.75
N LEU A 82 1.32 4.89 -1.49
CA LEU A 82 2.15 5.64 -2.44
C LEU A 82 2.36 4.88 -3.75
N ALA A 83 2.56 3.56 -3.71
CA ALA A 83 2.72 2.72 -4.90
C ALA A 83 1.45 2.74 -5.77
N ILE A 84 0.27 2.70 -5.14
CA ILE A 84 -1.02 2.84 -5.84
C ILE A 84 -1.13 4.23 -6.48
N LEU A 85 -0.91 5.31 -5.72
CA LEU A 85 -1.03 6.69 -6.21
C LEU A 85 0.02 7.02 -7.29
N ARG A 86 1.18 6.35 -7.27
CA ARG A 86 2.18 6.49 -8.33
C ARG A 86 1.91 5.58 -9.54
N GLY A 87 1.03 4.59 -9.42
CA GLY A 87 0.86 3.56 -10.43
C GLY A 87 2.13 2.73 -10.61
N ASN A 88 2.87 2.49 -9.53
CA ASN A 88 4.12 1.72 -9.55
C ASN A 88 3.85 0.26 -9.13
N LEU A 89 3.53 -0.57 -10.11
CA LEU A 89 3.17 -1.97 -9.89
C LEU A 89 4.34 -2.80 -9.33
N ASP A 90 5.56 -2.56 -9.80
CA ASP A 90 6.74 -3.28 -9.32
C ASP A 90 7.00 -3.04 -7.84
N GLN A 91 6.88 -1.78 -7.40
CA GLN A 91 6.97 -1.45 -5.97
C GLN A 91 5.83 -2.08 -5.16
N MET A 92 4.62 -2.09 -5.70
CA MET A 92 3.47 -2.70 -5.04
C MET A 92 3.68 -4.22 -4.84
N ILE A 93 4.11 -4.93 -5.89
CA ILE A 93 4.46 -6.36 -5.82
C ILE A 93 5.55 -6.57 -4.78
N LEU A 94 6.60 -5.77 -4.81
CA LEU A 94 7.72 -5.87 -3.87
C LEU A 94 7.26 -5.69 -2.42
N PHE A 95 6.52 -4.62 -2.11
CA PHE A 95 6.03 -4.38 -0.74
C PHE A 95 5.11 -5.50 -0.27
N LEU A 96 4.16 -5.93 -1.09
CA LEU A 96 3.29 -7.05 -0.72
C LEU A 96 4.07 -8.35 -0.57
N ARG A 97 5.09 -8.61 -1.39
CA ARG A 97 5.95 -9.81 -1.26
C ARG A 97 6.60 -9.91 0.11
N TYR A 98 6.99 -8.78 0.71
CA TYR A 98 7.55 -8.70 2.06
C TYR A 98 6.50 -8.54 3.17
N GLY A 99 5.21 -8.61 2.85
CA GLY A 99 4.12 -8.61 3.83
C GLY A 99 3.69 -7.22 4.30
N PHE A 100 4.06 -6.16 3.58
CA PHE A 100 3.60 -4.81 3.91
C PHE A 100 2.08 -4.73 3.84
N GLN A 101 1.49 -4.03 4.79
CA GLN A 101 0.07 -3.76 4.87
C GLN A 101 -0.16 -2.24 4.81
N GLN A 102 -1.41 -1.84 4.55
CA GLN A 102 -1.78 -0.45 4.73
C GLN A 102 -1.66 -0.05 6.20
N ILE A 103 -0.86 0.98 6.47
CA ILE A 103 -0.60 1.47 7.83
C ILE A 103 -1.70 2.47 8.23
N LYS A 104 -1.94 2.62 9.54
CA LYS A 104 -2.96 3.53 10.07
C LYS A 104 -2.70 5.00 9.70
N ASP A 105 -1.42 5.39 9.60
CA ASP A 105 -0.99 6.78 9.35
C ASP A 105 -0.81 7.14 7.87
N ARG A 106 -1.51 6.44 6.97
CA ARG A 106 -1.53 6.72 5.53
C ARG A 106 -2.08 8.10 5.14
N ILE A 107 -2.74 8.80 6.07
CA ILE A 107 -3.29 10.15 5.86
C ILE A 107 -2.20 11.11 5.43
N ALA A 108 -1.00 11.01 5.99
CA ALA A 108 0.12 11.86 5.58
C ALA A 108 0.57 11.61 4.13
N THR A 109 0.34 10.40 3.59
CA THR A 109 0.56 10.09 2.16
C THR A 109 -0.48 10.77 1.30
N TYR A 110 -1.75 10.68 1.70
CA TYR A 110 -2.81 11.39 1.01
C TYR A 110 -2.59 12.91 1.09
N ASN A 111 -2.18 13.45 2.24
CA ASN A 111 -1.90 14.87 2.38
C ASN A 111 -0.84 15.34 1.38
N LEU A 112 0.26 14.59 1.25
CA LEU A 112 1.29 14.91 0.25
C LEU A 112 0.75 14.90 -1.19
N CYS A 113 -0.09 13.92 -1.53
CA CYS A 113 -0.58 13.76 -2.89
C CYS A 113 -1.73 14.72 -3.24
N PHE A 114 -2.53 15.13 -2.26
CA PHE A 114 -3.80 15.82 -2.50
C PHE A 114 -3.89 17.24 -1.90
N MET A 115 -3.12 17.61 -0.86
CA MET A 115 -3.23 18.96 -0.25
C MET A 115 -2.85 20.08 -1.20
N ASN A 116 -1.88 19.86 -2.09
CA ASN A 116 -1.45 20.88 -3.05
C ASN A 116 -2.46 21.12 -4.19
N SER A 117 -3.51 20.31 -4.27
CA SER A 117 -4.44 20.30 -5.40
C SER A 117 -5.81 20.93 -5.10
N GLU A 118 -5.99 21.57 -3.92
CA GLU A 118 -7.26 22.16 -3.47
C GLU A 118 -8.48 21.26 -3.73
N GLN A 119 -8.29 19.94 -3.60
CA GLN A 119 -9.34 18.99 -3.92
C GLN A 119 -10.39 19.01 -2.81
N ALA A 120 -11.52 19.66 -3.07
CA ALA A 120 -12.69 19.66 -2.20
C ALA A 120 -13.10 18.24 -1.76
N ILE A 121 -12.97 17.27 -2.66
CA ILE A 121 -13.26 15.85 -2.37
C ILE A 121 -12.32 15.29 -1.31
N TYR A 122 -11.04 15.68 -1.35
CA TYR A 122 -10.07 15.23 -0.36
C TYR A 122 -10.40 15.80 1.01
N SER A 123 -10.73 17.09 1.12
CA SER A 123 -11.11 17.68 2.42
C SER A 123 -12.34 16.99 3.02
N TRP A 124 -13.29 16.53 2.20
CA TRP A 124 -14.47 15.79 2.66
C TRP A 124 -14.15 14.36 3.10
N LEU A 125 -13.44 13.61 2.26
CA LEU A 125 -13.11 12.20 2.53
C LEU A 125 -12.00 12.05 3.59
N ARG A 126 -11.27 13.12 3.90
CA ARG A 126 -10.23 13.14 4.93
C ARG A 126 -10.80 12.90 6.34
N LYS A 127 -11.97 13.45 6.67
CA LYS A 127 -12.56 13.34 8.02
C LYS A 127 -12.85 11.88 8.42
N PRO A 128 -13.51 11.04 7.59
CA PRO A 128 -13.65 9.61 7.87
C PRO A 128 -12.31 8.87 8.06
N LEU A 129 -11.26 9.28 7.34
CA LEU A 129 -9.92 8.69 7.45
C LEU A 129 -9.22 9.05 8.77
N GLU A 130 -9.41 10.28 9.25
CA GLU A 130 -8.85 10.79 10.51
C GLU A 130 -9.61 10.24 11.73
N GLU A 131 -10.94 10.33 11.72
CA GLU A 131 -11.76 9.99 12.88
C GLU A 131 -11.84 8.49 13.14
N ARG A 132 -11.79 7.66 12.08
CA ARG A 132 -11.90 6.19 12.13
C ARG A 132 -13.01 5.63 13.05
N LYS A 133 -14.08 6.39 13.29
CA LYS A 133 -15.20 5.99 14.16
C LYS A 133 -15.81 4.66 13.76
N THR A 134 -15.81 4.34 12.46
CA THR A 134 -16.06 3.00 11.94
C THR A 134 -14.98 2.64 10.93
N GLU A 135 -14.33 1.49 11.12
CA GLU A 135 -13.27 1.01 10.23
C GLU A 135 -13.77 0.89 8.77
N ARG A 136 -15.05 0.54 8.59
CA ARG A 136 -15.67 0.41 7.27
C ARG A 136 -15.81 1.73 6.52
N LYS A 137 -16.28 2.81 7.14
CA LYS A 137 -16.38 4.12 6.47
C LYS A 137 -15.02 4.65 6.02
N ALA A 138 -13.98 4.42 6.82
CA ALA A 138 -12.62 4.79 6.43
C ALA A 138 -12.14 4.00 5.19
N ILE A 139 -12.49 2.72 5.08
CA ILE A 139 -12.17 1.88 3.90
C ILE A 139 -12.95 2.35 2.66
N ILE A 140 -14.23 2.71 2.82
CA ILE A 140 -15.05 3.25 1.73
C ILE A 140 -14.46 4.57 1.23
N ALA A 141 -14.20 5.52 2.14
CA ALA A 141 -13.62 6.82 1.80
C ALA A 141 -12.26 6.69 1.10
N GLU A 142 -11.42 5.76 1.55
CA GLU A 142 -10.13 5.48 0.91
C GLU A 142 -10.29 4.90 -0.49
N THR A 143 -11.25 3.98 -0.65
CA THR A 143 -11.56 3.38 -1.96
C THR A 143 -12.00 4.48 -2.92
N ILE A 144 -12.88 5.38 -2.49
CA ILE A 144 -13.32 6.52 -3.29
C ILE A 144 -12.13 7.41 -3.67
N LEU A 145 -11.28 7.81 -2.71
CA LEU A 145 -10.10 8.63 -3.01
C LEU A 145 -9.16 7.98 -4.02
N THR A 146 -8.94 6.67 -3.90
CA THR A 146 -8.11 5.92 -4.84
C THR A 146 -8.75 5.91 -6.23
N MET A 147 -10.05 5.71 -6.32
CA MET A 147 -10.80 5.78 -7.59
C MET A 147 -10.73 7.18 -8.21
N VAL A 148 -10.91 8.24 -7.40
CA VAL A 148 -10.78 9.64 -7.83
C VAL A 148 -9.40 9.86 -8.45
N HIS A 149 -8.35 9.37 -7.79
CA HIS A 149 -6.99 9.47 -8.29
C HIS A 149 -6.80 8.73 -9.62
N ILE A 150 -7.22 7.47 -9.71
CA ILE A 150 -7.11 6.67 -10.94
C ILE A 150 -7.80 7.40 -12.10
N CYS A 151 -9.00 7.95 -11.88
CA CYS A 151 -9.75 8.70 -12.88
C CYS A 151 -9.06 10.01 -13.33
N THR A 152 -8.29 10.66 -12.46
CA THR A 152 -7.62 11.94 -12.77
C THR A 152 -6.25 11.76 -13.41
N VAL A 153 -5.62 10.58 -13.30
CA VAL A 153 -4.36 10.28 -13.98
C VAL A 153 -4.56 10.32 -15.51
N GLN A 154 -3.91 11.28 -16.18
CA GLN A 154 -4.02 11.47 -17.63
C GLN A 154 -3.30 10.38 -18.45
N ASN A 155 -2.18 9.86 -17.94
CA ASN A 155 -1.41 8.81 -18.61
C ASN A 155 -2.11 7.45 -18.47
N THR A 156 -2.54 6.87 -19.59
CA THR A 156 -3.29 5.59 -19.62
C THR A 156 -2.51 4.44 -18.98
N ALA A 157 -1.22 4.27 -19.30
CA ALA A 157 -0.40 3.19 -18.74
C ALA A 157 -0.25 3.30 -17.21
N ARG A 158 -0.09 4.52 -16.70
CA ARG A 158 -0.04 4.79 -15.26
C ARG A 158 -1.39 4.56 -14.59
N ARG A 159 -2.50 4.90 -15.25
CA ARG A 159 -3.86 4.64 -14.79
C ARG A 159 -4.12 3.15 -14.66
N GLU A 160 -3.81 2.37 -15.70
CA GLU A 160 -3.92 0.91 -15.69
C GLU A 160 -3.04 0.29 -14.60
N SER A 161 -1.81 0.77 -14.45
CA SER A 161 -0.90 0.30 -13.40
C SER A 161 -1.45 0.60 -12.00
N ALA A 162 -2.05 1.77 -11.78
CA ALA A 162 -2.69 2.12 -10.51
C ALA A 162 -3.92 1.22 -10.23
N ALA A 163 -4.73 0.91 -11.24
CA ALA A 163 -5.84 -0.03 -11.13
C ALA A 163 -5.34 -1.46 -10.78
N LYS A 164 -4.26 -1.93 -11.43
CA LYS A 164 -3.60 -3.20 -11.08
C LYS A 164 -3.08 -3.19 -9.64
N CYS A 165 -2.47 -2.09 -9.18
CA CYS A 165 -2.04 -1.96 -7.78
C CYS A 165 -3.23 -2.06 -6.81
N LEU A 166 -4.36 -1.42 -7.12
CA LEU A 166 -5.58 -1.51 -6.30
C LEU A 166 -6.10 -2.95 -6.26
N ARG A 167 -6.16 -3.64 -7.40
CA ARG A 167 -6.56 -5.05 -7.46
C ARG A 167 -5.66 -5.93 -6.61
N LEU A 168 -4.35 -5.78 -6.76
CA LEU A 168 -3.37 -6.56 -6.02
C LEU A 168 -3.43 -6.31 -4.51
N LEU A 169 -3.71 -5.07 -4.09
CA LEU A 169 -3.99 -4.75 -2.68
C LEU A 169 -5.16 -5.57 -2.15
N TRP A 170 -6.28 -5.58 -2.87
CA TRP A 170 -7.49 -6.29 -2.47
C TRP A 170 -7.30 -7.81 -2.43
N SER A 171 -6.39 -8.36 -3.23
CA SER A 171 -5.98 -9.76 -3.14
C SER A 171 -5.12 -10.07 -1.91
N ALA A 172 -4.50 -9.06 -1.29
CA ALA A 172 -3.60 -9.24 -0.15
C ALA A 172 -4.25 -9.03 1.23
N VAL A 173 -5.43 -8.40 1.30
CA VAL A 173 -6.10 -8.03 2.56
C VAL A 173 -7.31 -8.92 2.88
N PRO A 174 -7.57 -9.27 4.15
CA PRO A 174 -8.71 -10.12 4.51
C PRO A 174 -10.06 -9.40 4.43
N THR A 175 -10.04 -8.07 4.31
CA THR A 175 -11.22 -7.22 4.32
C THR A 175 -12.19 -7.54 3.17
N PRO A 176 -13.51 -7.63 3.43
CA PRO A 176 -14.53 -7.68 2.39
C PRO A 176 -14.40 -6.52 1.41
N TYR A 177 -14.65 -6.77 0.12
CA TYR A 177 -14.72 -5.71 -0.89
C TYR A 177 -15.70 -4.62 -0.46
N VAL A 178 -15.43 -3.38 -0.85
CA VAL A 178 -16.44 -2.32 -0.81
C VAL A 178 -17.47 -2.64 -1.90
N THR A 179 -18.75 -2.59 -1.57
CA THR A 179 -19.80 -2.82 -2.56
C THR A 179 -20.02 -1.58 -3.41
N GLN A 180 -20.51 -1.76 -4.64
CA GLN A 180 -20.88 -0.62 -5.49
C GLN A 180 -21.90 0.28 -4.78
N ARG A 181 -22.89 -0.31 -4.12
CA ARG A 181 -23.90 0.41 -3.33
C ARG A 181 -23.29 1.26 -2.21
N GLU A 182 -22.29 0.75 -1.47
CA GLU A 182 -21.61 1.53 -0.42
C GLU A 182 -20.87 2.74 -1.00
N VAL A 183 -20.29 2.61 -2.20
CA VAL A 183 -19.66 3.73 -2.91
C VAL A 183 -20.71 4.76 -3.32
N GLU A 184 -21.82 4.31 -3.90
CA GLU A 184 -22.92 5.17 -4.35
C GLU A 184 -23.58 5.93 -3.18
N GLU A 185 -23.87 5.25 -2.07
CA GLU A 185 -24.48 5.85 -0.87
C GLU A 185 -23.56 6.90 -0.24
N GLU A 186 -22.24 6.64 -0.16
CA GLU A 186 -21.30 7.62 0.37
C GLU A 186 -21.17 8.83 -0.58
N ILE A 187 -21.15 8.61 -1.90
CA ILE A 187 -21.17 9.71 -2.89
C ILE A 187 -22.45 10.54 -2.73
N GLN A 188 -23.62 9.91 -2.68
CA GLN A 188 -24.89 10.63 -2.51
C GLN A 188 -24.91 11.46 -1.23
N GLN A 189 -24.44 10.91 -0.11
CA GLN A 189 -24.33 11.66 1.15
C GLN A 189 -23.39 12.87 1.02
N LEU A 190 -22.30 12.76 0.26
CA LEU A 190 -21.38 13.87 0.02
C LEU A 190 -22.03 14.99 -0.80
N PHE A 191 -22.88 14.66 -1.77
CA PHE A 191 -23.58 15.65 -2.60
C PHE A 191 -24.81 16.27 -1.91
N GLN A 192 -25.53 15.51 -1.06
CA GLN A 192 -26.69 16.01 -0.33
C GLN A 192 -26.34 17.02 0.77
N ASN A 193 -25.14 16.91 1.37
CA ASN A 193 -24.72 17.75 2.50
C ASN A 193 -23.90 19.00 2.08
N GLN A 194 -23.96 19.43 0.82
CA GLN A 194 -23.12 20.54 0.33
C GLN A 194 -23.66 21.93 0.71
N PRO A 195 -22.79 22.85 1.19
CA PRO A 195 -23.06 24.27 1.12
C PRO A 195 -22.88 24.75 -0.33
N THR A 196 -23.87 25.46 -0.85
CA THR A 196 -24.10 25.81 -2.27
C THR A 196 -23.03 26.72 -2.91
N GLU A 197 -21.99 27.15 -2.18
CA GLU A 197 -21.11 28.23 -2.63
C GLU A 197 -19.63 27.83 -2.69
N GLY A 198 -19.04 27.96 -3.89
CA GLY A 198 -17.59 28.20 -4.08
C GLY A 198 -16.69 27.04 -4.50
N LEU A 199 -17.08 25.77 -4.32
CA LEU A 199 -16.13 24.64 -4.41
C LEU A 199 -16.11 23.86 -5.75
N LEU A 200 -16.95 24.20 -6.72
CA LEU A 200 -17.10 23.46 -7.99
C LEU A 200 -16.12 23.85 -9.10
N CYS A 201 -15.15 24.74 -8.83
CA CYS A 201 -14.31 25.30 -9.88
C CYS A 201 -13.06 24.46 -10.22
N SER A 202 -12.60 23.55 -9.36
CA SER A 202 -11.29 22.88 -9.54
C SER A 202 -11.34 21.37 -9.82
N PHE A 203 -12.52 20.74 -9.93
CA PHE A 203 -12.62 19.29 -10.18
C PHE A 203 -13.35 18.96 -11.51
N PRO A 204 -12.91 17.95 -12.29
CA PRO A 204 -13.53 17.64 -13.59
C PRO A 204 -15.00 17.18 -13.52
N TYR A 205 -15.58 16.99 -12.34
CA TYR A 205 -16.90 16.40 -12.16
C TYR A 205 -17.82 17.31 -11.33
N ARG A 206 -18.47 18.26 -12.02
CA ARG A 206 -19.53 19.15 -11.48
C ARG A 206 -20.87 18.44 -11.24
N ASP A 207 -20.91 17.13 -11.44
CA ASP A 207 -22.14 16.37 -11.61
C ASP A 207 -22.01 15.00 -10.93
N GLU A 208 -22.95 14.71 -10.03
CA GLU A 208 -23.12 13.43 -9.34
C GLU A 208 -23.08 12.25 -10.32
N SER A 209 -23.64 12.41 -11.53
CA SER A 209 -23.66 11.36 -12.56
C SER A 209 -22.25 10.91 -12.99
N ARG A 210 -21.24 11.79 -12.90
CA ARG A 210 -19.85 11.47 -13.22
C ARG A 210 -19.16 10.74 -12.07
N PHE A 211 -19.54 11.02 -10.82
CA PHE A 211 -19.10 10.25 -9.67
C PHE A 211 -19.71 8.85 -9.63
N LEU A 212 -21.00 8.73 -9.94
CA LEU A 212 -21.65 7.42 -10.08
C LEU A 212 -21.00 6.57 -11.17
N ARG A 213 -20.55 7.18 -12.28
CA ARG A 213 -19.69 6.52 -13.29
C ARG A 213 -18.40 5.93 -12.72
N MET A 214 -17.85 6.50 -11.65
CA MET A 214 -16.69 5.93 -10.97
C MET A 214 -17.04 4.68 -10.16
N ALA A 215 -18.25 4.59 -9.61
CA ALA A 215 -18.73 3.38 -8.96
C ALA A 215 -18.79 2.20 -9.95
N TYR A 216 -19.19 2.46 -11.21
CA TYR A 216 -19.12 1.46 -12.28
C TYR A 216 -17.68 1.09 -12.66
N LEU A 217 -16.76 2.07 -12.71
CA LEU A 217 -15.33 1.80 -12.95
C LEU A 217 -14.73 0.93 -11.83
N TYR A 218 -15.18 1.11 -10.58
CA TYR A 218 -14.74 0.24 -9.48
C TYR A 218 -15.10 -1.22 -9.75
N GLY A 219 -16.33 -1.48 -10.23
CA GLY A 219 -16.77 -2.81 -10.62
C GLY A 219 -15.97 -3.41 -11.79
N SER A 220 -15.43 -2.60 -12.71
CA SER A 220 -14.57 -3.13 -13.78
C SER A 220 -13.14 -3.41 -13.33
N ILE A 221 -12.61 -2.68 -12.34
CA ILE A 221 -11.30 -2.95 -11.74
C ILE A 221 -11.36 -4.18 -10.83
N LEU A 222 -12.49 -4.39 -10.15
CA LEU A 222 -12.74 -5.47 -9.19
C LEU A 222 -14.05 -6.20 -9.55
N PRO A 223 -14.05 -7.04 -10.59
CA PRO A 223 -15.26 -7.75 -11.01
C PRO A 223 -15.78 -8.73 -9.95
N GLU A 224 -14.95 -9.12 -8.98
CA GLU A 224 -15.32 -9.99 -7.87
C GLU A 224 -16.04 -9.22 -6.73
N ALA A 225 -16.09 -7.88 -6.79
CA ALA A 225 -16.79 -7.08 -5.79
C ALA A 225 -18.32 -7.18 -5.99
N PRO A 226 -19.09 -7.49 -4.95
CA PRO A 226 -20.55 -7.60 -5.08
C PRO A 226 -21.17 -6.21 -5.30
N ALA A 227 -22.19 -6.15 -6.16
CA ALA A 227 -22.96 -4.92 -6.38
C ALA A 227 -23.70 -4.46 -5.12
N SER A 228 -24.21 -5.40 -4.33
CA SER A 228 -24.93 -5.14 -3.07
C SER A 228 -24.67 -6.21 -2.02
N GLY A 229 -24.73 -5.81 -0.74
CA GLY A 229 -24.53 -6.71 0.40
C GLY A 229 -23.06 -7.04 0.65
N VAL A 230 -22.60 -6.87 1.90
CA VAL A 230 -21.22 -7.17 2.26
C VAL A 230 -21.01 -8.68 2.22
N GLN A 231 -20.22 -9.16 1.26
CA GLN A 231 -19.89 -10.57 1.13
C GLN A 231 -18.56 -10.89 1.81
N ILE A 232 -18.56 -11.94 2.62
CA ILE A 232 -17.33 -12.49 3.21
C ILE A 232 -16.46 -13.06 2.09
N ARG A 233 -15.14 -12.83 2.16
CA ARG A 233 -14.18 -13.41 1.23
C ARG A 233 -14.22 -14.93 1.28
N SER A 234 -13.82 -15.58 0.18
CA SER A 234 -13.73 -17.03 0.15
C SER A 234 -12.79 -17.55 1.25
N LEU A 235 -13.05 -18.76 1.75
CA LEU A 235 -12.18 -19.40 2.74
C LEU A 235 -10.73 -19.47 2.25
N GLN A 236 -10.53 -19.78 0.96
CA GLN A 236 -9.20 -19.80 0.34
C GLN A 236 -8.47 -18.46 0.48
N HIS A 237 -9.16 -17.34 0.21
CA HIS A 237 -8.58 -16.01 0.35
C HIS A 237 -8.24 -15.67 1.80
N LEU A 238 -9.15 -15.99 2.74
CA LEU A 238 -8.92 -15.78 4.16
C LEU A 238 -7.75 -16.62 4.68
N SER A 239 -7.66 -17.89 4.30
CA SER A 239 -6.54 -18.77 4.62
C SER A 239 -5.22 -18.23 4.06
N ARG A 240 -5.21 -17.77 2.81
CA ARG A 240 -4.06 -17.10 2.19
C ARG A 240 -3.60 -15.89 3.02
N CYS A 241 -4.52 -14.98 3.36
CA CYS A 241 -4.20 -13.79 4.16
C CYS A 241 -3.68 -14.16 5.55
N ALA A 242 -4.26 -15.18 6.19
CA ALA A 242 -3.83 -15.67 7.51
C ALA A 242 -2.41 -16.23 7.46
N ILE A 243 -2.09 -17.09 6.48
CA ILE A 243 -0.74 -17.65 6.29
C ILE A 243 0.28 -16.52 6.05
N ARG A 244 -0.03 -15.59 5.15
CA ARG A 244 0.84 -14.44 4.87
C ARG A 244 1.05 -13.57 6.12
N SER A 245 0.00 -13.33 6.89
CA SER A 245 0.12 -12.56 8.14
C SER A 245 1.01 -13.28 9.16
N ALA A 246 0.87 -14.59 9.33
CA ALA A 246 1.71 -15.38 10.22
C ALA A 246 3.19 -15.36 9.78
N LEU A 247 3.46 -15.59 8.49
CA LEU A 247 4.82 -15.53 7.94
C LEU A 247 5.43 -14.13 8.03
N SER A 248 4.65 -13.09 7.75
CA SER A 248 5.10 -11.69 7.87
C SER A 248 5.49 -11.35 9.31
N LYS A 249 4.65 -11.70 10.29
CA LYS A 249 4.94 -11.51 11.73
C LYS A 249 6.19 -12.27 12.18
N ALA A 250 6.45 -13.42 11.57
CA ALA A 250 7.64 -14.23 11.81
C ALA A 250 8.86 -13.80 10.97
N TRP A 251 8.78 -12.71 10.19
CA TRP A 251 9.84 -12.26 9.27
C TRP A 251 10.26 -13.32 8.24
N ASN A 252 9.34 -14.21 7.89
CA ASN A 252 9.57 -15.34 6.99
C ASN A 252 8.98 -15.09 5.60
N LEU A 253 8.48 -13.89 5.27
CA LEU A 253 8.09 -13.55 3.90
C LEU A 253 9.22 -12.85 3.15
N PRO A 254 9.54 -13.23 1.89
CA PRO A 254 8.82 -14.24 1.07
C PRO A 254 9.30 -15.70 1.20
N GLN A 255 10.53 -15.95 1.65
CA GLN A 255 11.24 -17.24 1.51
C GLN A 255 10.56 -18.38 2.29
N GLY A 256 9.94 -18.07 3.41
CA GLY A 256 9.19 -19.02 4.24
C GLY A 256 8.04 -19.70 3.52
N ILE A 257 7.51 -19.12 2.43
CA ILE A 257 6.48 -19.78 1.61
C ILE A 257 7.04 -21.04 0.95
N ASP A 258 8.28 -20.99 0.48
CA ASP A 258 8.90 -22.09 -0.26
C ASP A 258 9.14 -23.30 0.66
N HIS A 259 9.31 -23.07 1.97
CA HIS A 259 9.49 -24.08 3.00
C HIS A 259 8.19 -24.71 3.51
N LEU A 260 7.01 -24.18 3.14
CA LEU A 260 5.74 -24.78 3.55
C LEU A 260 5.53 -26.13 2.82
N PRO A 261 5.02 -27.17 3.51
CA PRO A 261 4.69 -28.46 2.88
C PRO A 261 3.36 -28.36 2.13
N LEU A 262 3.27 -27.42 1.17
CA LEU A 262 2.08 -27.15 0.37
C LEU A 262 2.34 -27.43 -1.11
N PRO A 263 1.32 -27.84 -1.88
CA PRO A 263 1.36 -27.89 -3.33
C PRO A 263 1.79 -26.56 -3.96
N TYR A 264 2.45 -26.64 -5.12
CA TYR A 264 2.98 -25.47 -5.84
C TYR A 264 1.90 -24.42 -6.15
N SER A 265 0.71 -24.84 -6.59
CA SER A 265 -0.41 -23.93 -6.89
C SER A 265 -0.87 -23.12 -5.68
N LEU A 266 -0.86 -23.70 -4.47
CA LEU A 266 -1.17 -22.98 -3.24
C LEU A 266 -0.05 -22.00 -2.87
N LYS A 267 1.23 -22.38 -3.09
CA LYS A 267 2.36 -21.46 -2.89
C LYS A 267 2.27 -20.25 -3.81
N GLU A 268 1.93 -20.44 -5.08
CA GLU A 268 1.74 -19.33 -6.03
C GLU A 268 0.60 -18.38 -5.61
N SER A 269 -0.51 -18.95 -5.15
CA SER A 269 -1.63 -18.18 -4.60
C SER A 269 -1.20 -17.37 -3.38
N ILE A 270 -0.45 -17.96 -2.43
CA ILE A 270 0.10 -17.28 -1.25
C ILE A 270 1.13 -16.20 -1.64
N GLN A 271 1.90 -16.42 -2.70
CA GLN A 271 2.83 -15.44 -3.27
C GLN A 271 2.14 -14.31 -4.05
N LEU A 272 0.81 -14.38 -4.24
CA LEU A 272 0.01 -13.45 -5.05
C LEU A 272 0.40 -13.45 -6.55
N LYS A 273 1.08 -14.50 -7.02
CA LYS A 273 1.50 -14.60 -8.44
C LYS A 273 0.32 -14.69 -9.39
N THR A 274 -0.76 -15.34 -8.95
CA THR A 274 -2.01 -15.48 -9.69
C THR A 274 -2.76 -14.16 -9.89
N ASP A 275 -2.42 -13.13 -9.11
CA ASP A 275 -3.14 -11.85 -9.06
C ASP A 275 -2.41 -10.72 -9.83
N ILE A 276 -1.26 -11.01 -10.45
CA ILE A 276 -0.40 -10.03 -11.15
C ILE A 276 -0.78 -9.88 -12.66
N GLY A 277 -1.66 -10.75 -13.18
CA GLY A 277 -2.13 -10.73 -14.58
C GLY A 277 -2.71 -9.38 -15.04
#